data_AF-A0A975S269-F1
#
_entry.id   AF-A0A975S269-F1
#
_cell.length_a   1.000
_cell.length_b   1.000
_cell.length_c   1.000
_cell.angle_alpha   90.00
_cell.angle_beta   90.00
_cell.angle_gamma   90.00
#
_symmetry.space_group_name_H-M   'P 1'
#
loop_
_entity.id
_entity.type
_entity.pdbx_description
1 polymer ?
#
loop_
_entity_poly.entity_id
_entity_poly.type
_entity_poly.pdbx_seq_one_letter_code
_entity_poly.pdbx_strand_id
1 'polypeptide(L)'
;MTPQDLDDLFAEARRTQAAAPPALIAQVLADAYAAQPVQAATAPRPQRHLWAKLAAVFGGSAALGGLATATLAGLWIGFAQPAPVTALSDALWQSEPLDLVELIPSLDGWITEG
;
A
#
# COMPACT_ATOMS: atom_id res chain seq x y z
N MET A 1 2.34 26.23 -12.82
CA MET A 1 2.53 25.09 -13.75
C MET A 1 1.40 24.11 -13.49
N THR A 2 0.33 24.25 -14.25
CA THR A 2 -0.87 23.42 -14.21
C THR A 2 -0.74 22.25 -15.19
N PRO A 3 -1.57 21.20 -15.09
CA PRO A 3 -1.59 20.12 -16.09
C PRO A 3 -1.80 20.63 -17.53
N GLN A 4 -2.59 21.69 -17.70
CA GLN A 4 -2.83 22.33 -19.00
C GLN A 4 -1.55 22.90 -19.61
N ASP A 5 -0.71 23.52 -18.77
CA ASP A 5 0.58 24.08 -19.21
C ASP A 5 1.51 22.98 -19.77
N LEU A 6 1.43 21.76 -19.24
CA LEU A 6 2.21 20.62 -19.74
C LEU A 6 1.68 20.11 -21.07
N ASP A 7 0.35 20.02 -21.22
CA ASP A 7 -0.29 19.56 -22.45
C ASP A 7 0.04 20.50 -23.62
N ASP A 8 0.07 21.82 -23.39
CA ASP A 8 0.45 22.80 -24.40
C ASP A 8 1.93 22.66 -24.82
N LEU A 9 2.83 22.42 -23.87
CA LEU A 9 4.25 22.15 -24.15
C LEU A 9 4.44 20.85 -24.95
N PHE A 10 3.70 19.79 -24.63
CA PHE A 10 3.75 18.54 -25.39
C PHE A 10 3.15 18.67 -26.80
N ALA A 11 2.10 19.48 -26.95
CA ALA A 11 1.51 19.77 -28.25
C ALA A 11 2.52 20.50 -29.14
N GLU A 12 3.28 21.44 -28.58
CA GLU A 12 4.32 22.16 -29.31
C GLU A 12 5.49 21.24 -29.70
N ALA A 13 6.00 20.46 -28.75
CA ALA A 13 7.09 19.51 -29.01
C ALA A 13 6.75 18.50 -30.13
N ARG A 14 5.47 18.13 -30.27
CA ARG A 14 5.02 17.21 -31.34
C ARG A 14 5.04 17.86 -32.72
N ARG A 15 4.79 19.16 -32.83
CA ARG A 15 4.83 19.90 -34.12
C ARG A 15 6.26 20.04 -34.63
N THR A 16 7.22 20.18 -33.73
CA THR A 16 8.63 20.41 -34.07
C THR A 16 9.40 19.11 -34.36
N GLN A 17 8.74 17.95 -34.38
CA GLN A 17 9.31 16.59 -34.40
C GLN A 17 10.74 16.50 -34.98
N ALA A 18 11.72 16.75 -34.13
CA ALA A 18 13.11 16.73 -34.52
C ALA A 18 13.52 15.26 -34.68
N ALA A 19 13.95 14.89 -35.89
CA ALA A 19 14.49 13.55 -36.10
C ALA A 19 15.72 13.36 -35.21
N ALA A 20 15.74 12.28 -34.44
CA ALA A 20 16.89 11.94 -33.61
C ALA A 20 18.14 11.74 -34.49
N PRO A 21 19.33 12.23 -34.09
CA PRO A 21 20.55 12.01 -34.84
C PRO A 21 20.83 10.51 -35.03
N PRO A 22 21.27 10.06 -36.22
CA PRO A 22 21.48 8.64 -36.50
C PRO A 22 22.54 8.00 -35.59
N ALA A 23 23.55 8.77 -35.17
CA ALA A 23 24.55 8.31 -34.20
C ALA A 23 23.96 7.99 -32.83
N LEU A 24 22.99 8.79 -32.36
CA LEU A 24 22.28 8.56 -31.11
C LEU A 24 21.46 7.26 -31.19
N ILE A 25 20.75 7.06 -32.30
CA ILE A 25 19.97 5.83 -32.53
C ILE A 25 20.88 4.60 -32.54
N ALA A 26 22.03 4.67 -33.22
CA ALA A 26 23.00 3.57 -33.24
C ALA A 26 23.52 3.23 -31.84
N GLN A 27 23.80 4.25 -31.01
CA GLN A 27 24.27 4.08 -29.65
C GLN A 27 23.19 3.50 -28.72
N VAL A 28 21.94 3.98 -28.83
CA VAL A 28 20.79 3.43 -28.09
C VAL A 28 20.56 1.96 -28.46
N LEU A 29 20.67 1.60 -29.75
CA LEU A 29 20.52 0.21 -30.19
C LEU A 29 21.65 -0.67 -29.64
N ALA A 30 22.90 -0.19 -29.65
CA ALA A 30 24.03 -0.92 -29.08
C ALA A 30 23.83 -1.17 -27.57
N ASP A 31 23.38 -0.15 -26.84
CA ASP A 31 23.08 -0.27 -25.40
C ASP A 31 21.91 -1.22 -25.14
N ALA A 32 20.85 -1.14 -25.96
CA ALA A 32 19.71 -2.04 -25.88
C ALA A 32 20.12 -3.50 -26.10
N TYR A 33 21.01 -3.78 -27.05
CA TYR A 33 21.56 -5.13 -27.25
C TYR A 33 22.44 -5.58 -26.09
N ALA A 34 23.21 -4.69 -25.47
CA ALA A 34 24.00 -5.00 -24.28
C ALA A 34 23.14 -5.25 -23.03
N ALA A 35 22.02 -4.53 -22.91
CA ALA A 35 21.06 -4.65 -21.82
C ALA A 35 20.05 -5.78 -22.03
N GLN A 36 20.00 -6.40 -23.22
CA GLN A 36 19.15 -7.56 -23.44
C GLN A 36 19.55 -8.64 -22.44
N PRO A 37 18.61 -9.10 -21.59
CA PRO A 37 18.90 -10.19 -20.69
C PRO A 37 19.22 -11.39 -21.57
N VAL A 38 20.47 -11.84 -21.53
CA VAL A 38 20.83 -13.17 -22.01
C VAL A 38 19.85 -14.10 -21.31
N GLN A 39 19.02 -14.80 -22.07
CA GLN A 39 18.20 -15.88 -21.52
C GLN A 39 19.19 -16.87 -20.93
N ALA A 40 19.52 -16.70 -19.66
CA ALA A 40 20.27 -17.67 -18.91
C ALA A 40 19.47 -18.95 -19.05
N ALA A 41 20.06 -19.96 -19.70
CA ALA A 41 19.46 -21.27 -19.82
C ALA A 41 18.86 -21.62 -18.46
N THR A 42 17.55 -21.83 -18.42
CA THR A 42 16.80 -21.92 -17.17
C THR A 42 17.38 -23.07 -16.35
N ALA A 43 18.30 -22.76 -15.44
CA ALA A 43 18.74 -23.71 -14.44
C ALA A 43 17.48 -24.14 -13.68
N PRO A 44 17.34 -25.43 -13.32
CA PRO A 44 16.17 -25.90 -12.58
C PRO A 44 15.97 -24.99 -11.37
N ARG A 45 14.88 -24.22 -11.41
CA ARG A 45 14.65 -23.13 -10.48
C ARG A 45 14.43 -23.77 -9.10
N PRO A 46 15.20 -23.41 -8.06
CA PRO A 46 14.92 -23.90 -6.72
C PRO A 46 13.46 -23.56 -6.38
N GLN A 47 12.76 -24.50 -5.74
CA GLN A 47 11.33 -24.42 -5.47
C GLN A 47 11.00 -23.01 -4.97
N ARG A 48 10.27 -22.24 -5.80
CA ARG A 48 10.04 -20.81 -5.57
C ARG A 48 9.35 -20.64 -4.22
N HIS A 49 10.11 -20.12 -3.25
CA HIS A 49 9.63 -19.72 -1.94
C HIS A 49 8.39 -18.82 -2.09
N LEU A 50 7.45 -18.91 -1.15
CA LEU A 50 6.17 -18.16 -1.15
C LEU A 50 6.33 -16.67 -1.53
N TRP A 51 7.42 -16.04 -1.08
CA TRP A 51 7.80 -14.68 -1.40
C TRP A 51 7.99 -14.39 -2.90
N ALA A 52 8.56 -15.33 -3.66
CA ALA A 52 8.74 -15.21 -5.11
C ALA A 52 7.42 -15.38 -5.88
N LYS A 53 6.42 -16.07 -5.30
CA LYS A 53 5.05 -16.13 -5.85
C LYS A 53 4.31 -14.82 -5.56
N LEU A 54 4.39 -14.31 -4.34
CA LEU A 54 3.80 -13.01 -3.98
C LEU A 54 4.38 -11.89 -4.86
N ALA A 55 5.71 -11.80 -4.99
CA ALA A 55 6.34 -10.82 -5.88
C ALA A 55 5.89 -10.97 -7.34
N ALA A 56 5.64 -12.18 -7.84
CA ALA A 56 5.15 -12.39 -9.20
C ALA A 56 3.68 -11.98 -9.39
N VAL A 57 2.84 -12.14 -8.35
CA VAL A 57 1.43 -11.71 -8.38
C VAL A 57 1.30 -10.19 -8.31
N PHE A 58 2.13 -9.53 -7.50
CA PHE A 58 2.05 -8.08 -7.30
C PHE A 58 2.88 -7.27 -8.32
N GLY A 59 3.66 -7.90 -9.21
CA GLY A 59 4.38 -7.21 -10.28
C GLY A 59 5.83 -6.82 -9.95
N GLY A 60 6.44 -7.44 -8.94
CA GLY A 60 7.86 -7.30 -8.60
C GLY A 60 8.12 -6.71 -7.22
N SER A 61 9.39 -6.42 -6.92
CA SER A 61 9.83 -5.86 -5.63
C SER A 61 9.27 -4.46 -5.36
N ALA A 62 9.02 -3.67 -6.41
CA ALA A 62 8.45 -2.32 -6.28
C ALA A 62 7.04 -2.34 -5.65
N ALA A 63 6.20 -3.30 -6.04
CA ALA A 63 4.86 -3.44 -5.47
C ALA A 63 4.89 -3.89 -4.01
N LEU A 64 5.82 -4.78 -3.64
CA LEU A 64 6.04 -5.16 -2.24
C LEU A 64 6.58 -3.98 -1.42
N GLY A 65 7.45 -3.14 -2.00
CA GLY A 65 7.91 -1.90 -1.38
C GLY A 65 6.77 -0.91 -1.14
N GLY A 66 5.85 -0.77 -2.10
CA GLY A 66 4.64 0.03 -1.94
C GLY A 66 3.72 -0.50 -0.84
N LEU A 67 3.48 -1.81 -0.79
CA LEU A 67 2.70 -2.46 0.26
C LEU A 67 3.32 -2.24 1.64
N ALA A 68 4.64 -2.44 1.78
CA ALA A 68 5.35 -2.23 3.03
C ALA A 68 5.23 -0.77 3.50
N THR A 69 5.46 0.18 2.59
CA THR A 69 5.33 1.61 2.89
C THR A 69 3.89 1.98 3.28
N ALA A 70 2.88 1.42 2.62
CA ALA A 70 1.47 1.63 2.96
C ALA A 70 1.11 1.08 4.35
N THR A 71 1.64 -0.10 4.72
CA THR A 71 1.43 -0.65 6.07
C THR A 71 2.13 0.17 7.15
N LEU A 72 3.35 0.65 6.90
CA LEU A 72 4.08 1.53 7.81
C LEU A 72 3.38 2.88 7.95
N ALA A 73 2.87 3.45 6.86
CA ALA A 73 2.09 4.68 6.89
C ALA A 73 0.77 4.50 7.66
N GLY A 74 0.07 3.39 7.45
CA GLY A 74 -1.13 3.05 8.22
C GLY A 74 -0.85 2.88 9.71
N LEU A 75 0.25 2.22 10.07
CA LEU A 75 0.69 2.08 11.46
C LEU A 75 1.06 3.44 12.08
N TRP A 76 1.78 4.28 11.35
CA TRP A 76 2.17 5.62 11.79
C TRP A 76 0.95 6.51 12.04
N ILE A 77 -0.01 6.51 11.12
CA ILE A 77 -1.28 7.26 11.25
C ILE A 77 -2.10 6.73 12.43
N GLY A 78 -2.13 5.40 12.64
CA GLY A 78 -2.86 4.80 13.77
C GLY A 78 -2.20 5.08 15.13
N PHE A 79 -0.87 5.18 15.18
CA PHE A 79 -0.11 5.40 16.41
C PHE A 79 -0.08 6.87 16.82
N ALA A 80 0.06 7.79 15.86
CA ALA A 80 -0.02 9.22 16.12
C ALA A 80 -1.48 9.63 16.19
N GLN A 81 -2.19 9.32 17.28
CA GLN A 81 -3.53 9.86 17.50
C GLN A 81 -3.45 11.39 17.59
N PRO A 82 -4.01 12.17 16.64
CA PRO A 82 -4.33 13.55 16.93
C PRO A 82 -5.48 13.54 17.95
N ALA A 83 -5.43 14.44 18.94
CA ALA A 83 -6.43 14.65 20.00
C ALA A 83 -7.93 14.41 19.61
N PRO A 84 -8.41 14.75 18.39
CA PRO A 84 -9.79 14.41 17.96
C PRO A 84 -10.12 12.91 17.92
N VAL A 85 -9.16 12.01 17.66
CA VAL A 85 -9.43 10.56 17.61
C VAL A 85 -9.56 9.98 19.01
N THR A 86 -8.80 10.50 19.98
CA THR A 86 -8.91 10.13 21.40
C THR A 86 -10.29 10.51 21.95
N ALA A 87 -10.78 11.71 21.63
CA ALA A 87 -12.13 12.14 22.02
C ALA A 87 -13.24 11.30 21.37
N LEU A 88 -13.09 10.92 20.11
CA LEU A 88 -14.03 10.03 19.42
C LEU A 88 -13.96 8.59 19.97
N SER A 89 -12.76 8.08 20.25
CA SER A 89 -12.57 6.79 20.90
C SER A 89 -13.18 6.80 22.30
N ASP A 90 -12.91 7.80 23.15
CA ASP A 90 -13.52 7.91 24.49
C ASP A 90 -15.05 8.00 24.42
N ALA A 91 -15.61 8.72 23.44
CA ALA A 91 -17.05 8.78 23.22
C ALA A 91 -17.66 7.45 22.72
N LEU A 92 -16.90 6.67 21.95
CA LEU A 92 -17.31 5.34 21.47
C LEU A 92 -17.04 4.23 22.49
N TRP A 93 -16.04 4.40 23.36
CA TRP A 93 -15.60 3.47 24.41
C TRP A 93 -16.12 3.83 25.79
N GLN A 94 -16.99 4.84 25.89
CA GLN A 94 -17.90 5.05 27.02
C GLN A 94 -18.77 3.81 27.19
N SER A 95 -18.16 2.80 27.78
CA SER A 95 -18.80 1.89 28.69
C SER A 95 -19.29 2.77 29.81
N GLU A 96 -20.52 3.26 29.67
CA GLU A 96 -21.35 3.56 30.83
C GLU A 96 -21.06 2.43 31.82
N PRO A 97 -20.65 2.71 33.08
CA PRO A 97 -20.56 1.67 34.08
C PRO A 97 -21.91 0.97 33.99
N LEU A 98 -21.88 -0.32 33.63
CA LEU A 98 -23.08 -1.13 33.61
C LEU A 98 -23.56 -1.07 35.05
N ASP A 99 -24.49 -0.15 35.32
CA ASP A 99 -25.34 -0.22 36.47
C ASP A 99 -26.10 -1.50 36.20
N LEU A 100 -25.55 -2.60 36.73
CA LEU A 100 -26.18 -3.91 36.67
C LEU A 100 -27.48 -3.73 37.45
N VAL A 101 -28.51 -3.27 36.74
CA VAL A 101 -29.87 -3.37 37.19
C VAL A 101 -30.07 -4.86 37.38
N GLU A 102 -30.10 -5.30 38.63
CA GLU A 102 -30.30 -6.68 39.00
C GLU A 102 -31.74 -7.05 38.60
N LEU A 103 -31.93 -7.45 37.35
CA LEU A 103 -33.22 -7.85 36.78
C LEU A 103 -33.69 -9.22 37.31
N ILE A 104 -32.87 -9.88 38.14
CA ILE A 104 -33.20 -11.12 38.82
C ILE A 104 -33.19 -10.83 40.32
N PRO A 105 -34.34 -10.92 41.02
CA PRO A 105 -34.34 -10.80 42.47
C PRO A 105 -33.44 -11.90 43.07
N SER A 106 -32.60 -11.52 44.03
CA SER A 106 -31.63 -12.43 44.63
C SER A 106 -32.32 -13.64 45.28
N LEU A 107 -31.72 -14.82 45.09
CA LEU A 107 -32.17 -16.10 45.66
C LEU A 107 -32.21 -16.07 47.20
N ASP A 108 -31.52 -15.11 47.83
CA ASP A 108 -31.51 -14.91 49.27
C ASP A 108 -32.90 -14.53 49.83
N GLY A 109 -33.71 -13.83 49.05
CA GLY A 109 -35.11 -13.53 49.41
C GLY A 109 -35.97 -14.80 49.49
N TRP A 110 -35.74 -15.76 48.60
CA TRP A 110 -36.49 -17.03 48.57
C TRP A 110 -36.08 -18.01 49.67
N ILE A 111 -34.83 -17.94 50.13
CA ILE A 111 -34.33 -18.83 51.20
C ILE A 111 -34.76 -18.31 52.58
N THR A 112 -35.03 -17.01 52.71
CA THR A 112 -35.38 -16.39 54.00
C THR A 112 -36.87 -16.50 54.35
N GLU A 113 -37.74 -16.72 53.37
CA GLU A 113 -39.20 -16.86 53.55
C GLU A 113 -39.72 -18.31 53.55
N GLY A 114 -38.82 -19.30 53.69
CA GLY A 114 -39.14 -20.73 53.83
C GLY A 114 -39.13 -21.22 55.28
#